data_AF-T1AZD5-F1
#
_entry.id   AF-T1AZD5-F1
#
_cell.length_a   1.000
_cell.length_b   1.000
_cell.length_c   1.000
_cell.angle_alpha   90.00
_cell.angle_beta   90.00
_cell.angle_gamma   90.00
#
_symmetry.space_group_name_H-M   'P 1'
#
loop_
_entity.id
_entity.type
_entity.pdbx_description
1 polymer ?
#
loop_
_entity_poly.entity_id
_entity_poly.type
_entity_poly.pdbx_seq_one_letter_code
_entity_poly.pdbx_strand_id
1 'polypeptide(L)'
;MSSLMERKIGLLSLNDRIVIDTASAQGRLVFKLFASLAEFERELIRERTNVGLTAARSRGRIGGRPKGLPRPSKLSAAAIA
;
A
#
# COMPACT_ATOMS: atom_id res chain seq x y z
N MET A 1 -4.00 -13.58 -1.97
CA MET A 1 -4.99 -14.34 -2.77
C MET A 1 -4.70 -15.84 -2.86
N SER A 2 -3.49 -16.30 -2.48
CA SER A 2 -3.15 -17.72 -2.34
C SER A 2 -4.18 -18.48 -1.50
N SER A 3 -4.65 -17.90 -0.39
CA SER A 3 -5.62 -18.57 0.48
C SER A 3 -7.00 -18.86 -0.15
N LEU A 4 -7.49 -18.06 -1.11
CA LEU A 4 -8.76 -18.37 -1.79
C LEU A 4 -8.58 -19.50 -2.82
N MET A 5 -7.46 -19.50 -3.53
CA MET A 5 -7.12 -20.58 -4.48
C MET A 5 -6.85 -21.90 -3.76
N GLU A 6 -6.13 -21.86 -2.64
CA GLU A 6 -5.91 -23.02 -1.75
C GLU A 6 -7.22 -23.60 -1.25
N ARG A 7 -8.21 -22.74 -0.97
CA ARG A 7 -9.56 -23.12 -0.53
C ARG A 7 -10.51 -23.45 -1.68
N LYS A 8 -10.03 -23.43 -2.95
CA LYS A 8 -10.83 -23.68 -4.16
C LYS A 8 -12.06 -22.75 -4.31
N ILE A 9 -11.93 -21.50 -3.86
CA ILE A 9 -13.00 -20.49 -3.96
C ILE A 9 -12.74 -19.59 -5.18
N GLY A 10 -13.73 -19.48 -6.06
CA GLY A 10 -13.71 -18.56 -7.20
C GLY A 10 -14.29 -17.19 -6.84
N LEU A 11 -13.56 -16.13 -7.20
CA LEU A 11 -14.05 -14.76 -7.25
C LEU A 11 -14.76 -14.53 -8.59
N LEU A 12 -15.95 -13.92 -8.53
CA LEU A 12 -16.74 -13.47 -9.68
C LEU A 12 -17.19 -12.02 -9.43
N SER A 13 -16.83 -11.09 -10.31
CA SER A 13 -17.39 -9.74 -10.31
C SER A 13 -18.65 -9.68 -11.18
N LEU A 14 -19.70 -9.03 -10.68
CA LEU A 14 -20.98 -8.90 -11.41
C LEU A 14 -20.95 -7.80 -12.48
N ASN A 15 -20.15 -6.75 -12.25
CA ASN A 15 -20.01 -5.62 -13.18
C ASN A 15 -18.93 -5.91 -14.23
N ASP A 16 -17.84 -6.56 -13.82
CA ASP A 16 -16.67 -6.83 -14.66
C ASP A 16 -16.48 -8.33 -14.88
N ARG A 17 -17.54 -9.00 -15.36
CA ARG A 17 -17.62 -10.47 -15.46
C ARG A 17 -16.45 -11.13 -16.20
N ILE A 18 -15.84 -10.45 -17.17
CA ILE A 18 -14.73 -10.99 -17.97
C ILE A 18 -13.39 -10.89 -17.24
N VAL A 19 -13.18 -9.85 -16.43
CA VAL A 19 -11.88 -9.55 -15.82
C VAL A 19 -11.65 -10.35 -14.54
N ILE A 20 -12.73 -10.65 -13.82
CA ILE A 20 -12.65 -11.23 -12.48
C ILE A 20 -13.49 -12.51 -12.38
N ASP A 21 -13.54 -13.34 -13.42
CA ASP A 21 -13.94 -14.74 -13.29
C ASP A 21 -12.71 -15.63 -13.09
N THR A 22 -12.34 -15.85 -11.84
CA THR A 22 -11.16 -16.69 -11.50
C THR A 22 -11.43 -18.19 -11.60
N ALA A 23 -12.67 -18.61 -11.89
CA ALA A 23 -12.99 -20.01 -12.18
C ALA A 23 -12.56 -20.40 -13.61
N SER A 24 -12.55 -19.45 -14.55
CA SER A 24 -12.03 -19.63 -15.91
C SER A 24 -10.49 -19.58 -15.99
N ALA A 25 -9.91 -20.34 -16.94
CA ALA A 25 -8.48 -20.28 -17.22
C ALA A 25 -8.03 -18.89 -17.72
N GLN A 26 -8.88 -18.22 -18.51
CA GLN A 26 -8.61 -16.88 -19.02
C GLN A 26 -8.63 -15.84 -17.90
N GLY A 27 -9.61 -15.87 -17.01
CA GLY A 27 -9.71 -14.92 -15.91
C GLY A 27 -8.60 -15.10 -14.86
N ARG A 28 -8.11 -16.33 -14.63
CA ARG A 28 -6.89 -16.53 -13.82
C ARG A 28 -5.64 -15.90 -14.43
N LEU A 29 -5.47 -15.95 -15.76
CA LEU A 29 -4.35 -15.32 -16.43
C LEU A 29 -4.39 -13.80 -16.29
N VAL A 30 -5.55 -13.21 -16.62
CA VAL A 30 -5.76 -11.76 -16.54
C VAL A 30 -5.58 -11.26 -15.11
N PHE A 31 -6.14 -11.97 -14.13
CA PHE A 31 -6.00 -11.63 -12.72
C PHE A 31 -4.53 -11.66 -12.26
N LYS A 32 -3.75 -12.68 -12.67
CA LYS A 32 -2.31 -12.75 -12.35
C LYS A 32 -1.53 -11.61 -12.98
N LEU A 33 -1.85 -11.23 -14.22
CA LEU A 33 -1.22 -10.09 -14.88
C LEU A 33 -1.49 -8.79 -14.11
N PHE A 34 -2.74 -8.54 -13.70
CA PHE A 34 -3.07 -7.37 -12.88
C PHE A 34 -2.39 -7.41 -11.50
N ALA A 35 -2.26 -8.58 -10.89
CA ALA A 35 -1.51 -8.71 -9.63
C ALA A 35 -0.04 -8.32 -9.81
N SER A 36 0.62 -8.80 -10.88
CA SER A 36 2.00 -8.42 -11.18
C SER A 36 2.15 -6.94 -11.53
N LEU A 37 1.19 -6.36 -12.26
CA LEU A 37 1.17 -4.92 -12.54
C LEU A 37 1.02 -4.10 -11.25
N ALA A 38 0.13 -4.50 -10.34
CA ALA A 38 -0.04 -3.83 -9.06
C ALA A 38 1.23 -3.88 -8.19
N GLU A 39 1.95 -5.01 -8.21
CA GLU A 39 3.26 -5.12 -7.54
C GLU A 39 4.29 -4.16 -8.15
N PHE A 40 4.36 -4.09 -9.47
CA PHE A 40 5.24 -3.18 -10.19
C PHE A 40 4.94 -1.70 -9.88
N GLU A 41 3.67 -1.29 -9.93
CA GLU A 41 3.26 0.07 -9.61
C GLU A 41 3.60 0.43 -8.15
N ARG A 42 3.40 -0.51 -7.22
CA ARG A 42 3.76 -0.32 -5.82
C ARG A 42 5.26 -0.09 -5.64
N GLU A 43 6.09 -0.84 -6.35
CA GLU A 43 7.54 -0.66 -6.29
C GLU A 43 7.98 0.69 -6.88
N LEU A 44 7.40 1.10 -8.01
CA LEU A 44 7.64 2.42 -8.61
C LEU A 44 7.28 3.58 -7.67
N ILE A 45 6.13 3.50 -6.99
CA ILE A 45 5.71 4.53 -6.02
C ILE A 45 6.72 4.59 -4.86
N ARG A 46 7.17 3.44 -4.38
CA ARG A 46 8.17 3.35 -3.31
C ARG A 46 9.49 3.97 -3.72
N GLU A 47 9.98 3.65 -4.91
CA GLU A 47 11.22 4.20 -5.44
C GLU A 47 11.16 5.73 -5.52
N ARG A 48 10.10 6.29 -6.12
CA ARG A 48 9.88 7.74 -6.20
C ARG A 48 9.82 8.39 -4.81
N THR A 49 9.17 7.74 -3.85
CA THR A 49 9.09 8.22 -2.46
C THR A 49 10.48 8.29 -1.83
N ASN A 50 11.32 7.28 -2.04
CA ASN A 50 12.69 7.24 -1.52
C ASN A 50 13.57 8.33 -2.13
N VAL A 51 13.44 8.59 -3.43
CA VAL A 51 14.16 9.69 -4.10
C VAL A 51 13.74 11.03 -3.49
N GLY A 52 12.43 11.25 -3.32
CA GLY A 52 11.91 12.48 -2.69
C GLY A 52 12.38 12.65 -1.24
N LEU A 53 12.39 11.58 -0.44
CA LEU A 53 12.88 11.60 0.94
C LEU A 53 14.39 11.91 0.99
N THR A 54 15.17 11.35 0.08
CA THR A 54 16.62 11.60 0.01
C THR A 54 16.91 13.05 -0.33
N ALA A 55 16.19 13.62 -1.31
CA ALA A 55 16.29 15.03 -1.66
C ALA A 55 15.80 15.95 -0.52
N ALA A 56 14.80 15.53 0.26
CA ALA A 56 14.35 16.29 1.42
C ALA A 56 15.38 16.27 2.57
N ARG A 57 16.02 15.12 2.81
CA ARG A 57 17.09 14.98 3.81
C ARG A 57 18.32 15.80 3.45
N SER A 58 18.73 15.84 2.18
CA SER A 58 19.86 16.68 1.74
C SER A 58 19.60 18.18 1.94
N ARG A 59 18.33 18.61 1.89
CA ARG A 59 17.89 19.96 2.25
C ARG A 59 17.76 20.20 3.77
N GLY A 60 18.14 19.24 4.61
CA GLY A 60 18.12 19.37 6.08
C GLY A 60 16.79 19.00 6.76
N ARG A 61 15.80 18.47 6.03
CA ARG A 61 14.54 18.03 6.65
C ARG A 61 14.73 16.71 7.41
N ILE A 62 14.53 16.75 8.73
CA ILE A 62 14.49 15.58 9.59
C ILE A 62 13.04 15.11 9.69
N GLY A 63 12.70 14.06 8.93
CA GLY A 63 11.38 13.41 9.00
C GLY A 63 11.20 12.56 10.27
N GLY A 64 10.01 11.98 10.44
CA GLY A 64 9.66 11.16 11.60
C GLY A 64 8.95 11.93 12.71
N ARG A 65 8.71 11.27 13.85
CA ARG A 65 8.04 11.88 15.01
C ARG A 65 8.95 12.96 15.62
N PRO A 66 8.47 14.20 15.83
CA PRO A 66 9.22 15.23 16.53
C PRO A 66 9.70 14.73 17.91
N LYS A 67 10.88 15.18 18.35
CA LYS A 67 11.34 14.88 19.72
C LYS A 67 10.31 15.42 20.71
N GLY A 68 9.88 14.57 21.64
CA GLY A 68 8.98 14.97 22.71
C GLY A 68 9.61 16.06 23.59
N LEU A 69 8.77 16.74 24.37
CA LEU A 69 9.22 17.79 25.29
C LEU A 69 10.33 17.26 26.22
N PRO A 70 11.44 17.99 26.39
CA PRO A 70 12.46 17.63 27.37
C PRO A 70 11.92 17.88 28.79
N ARG A 71 11.85 16.82 29.60
CA ARG A 71 11.29 16.70 30.98
C ARG A 71 9.77 16.75 31.12
N PRO A 72 9.21 16.03 32.12
CA PRO A 72 7.79 16.00 32.37
C PRO A 72 7.38 17.24 33.15
N SER A 73 7.28 18.40 32.49
CA SER A 73 6.38 19.43 33.00
C SER A 73 4.98 18.95 32.70
N LYS A 74 4.34 18.36 33.72
CA LYS A 74 2.88 18.24 33.79
C LYS A 74 2.34 19.62 33.38
N LEU A 75 1.61 19.70 32.27
CA LEU A 75 0.50 20.61 31.98
C LEU A 75 0.25 20.66 30.45
N SER A 76 -1.04 20.49 30.12
CA SER A 76 -1.75 20.75 28.86
C SER A 76 -1.31 20.02 27.57
N ALA A 77 -2.01 18.92 27.27
CA ALA A 77 -2.49 18.66 25.91
C ALA A 77 -3.81 17.87 25.93
N ALA A 78 -4.76 18.31 26.76
CA ALA A 78 -6.15 18.33 26.37
C ALA A 78 -6.34 19.59 25.50
N ALA A 79 -5.88 19.53 24.25
CA ALA A 79 -6.09 20.58 23.26
C ALA A 79 -5.72 20.01 21.89
N ILE A 80 -6.71 19.38 21.25
CA ILE A 80 -7.26 19.78 19.94
C ILE A 80 -8.39 18.79 19.67
N ALA A 81 -9.57 19.36 19.50
CA ALA A 81 -10.80 18.70 19.09
C ALA A 81 -10.67 18.00 17.73
#